data_AF-A0A8H7ZJE7-F1
#
_entry.id   AF-A0A8H7ZJE7-F1
#
_cell.length_a   1.000
_cell.length_b   1.000
_cell.length_c   1.000
_cell.angle_alpha   90.00
_cell.angle_beta   90.00
_cell.angle_gamma   90.00
#
_symmetry.space_group_name_H-M   'P 1'
#
loop_
_entity.id
_entity.type
_entity.pdbx_description
1 polymer ?
#
loop_
_entity_poly.entity_id
_entity_poly.type
_entity_poly.pdbx_seq_one_letter_code
_entity_poly.pdbx_strand_id
1 'polypeptide(L)'
;MSKVEKNRKAYNAEKFRKLLHAKLKSSQNHELGGEFSLQKDNSDVMIYLLYLSFMDEVLKKAKEKSIGPGDEGEITEQRTKLAGKEVTERFKM
;
A
#
# COMPACT_ATOMS: atom_id res chain seq x y z
N MET A 1 -24.42 -23.52 1.71
CA MET A 1 -23.16 -22.88 2.17
C MET A 1 -22.57 -22.10 1.01
N SER A 2 -22.39 -20.79 1.20
CA SER A 2 -22.07 -19.83 0.14
C SER A 2 -20.65 -20.00 -0.40
N LYS A 3 -20.48 -19.93 -1.72
CA LYS A 3 -19.21 -20.02 -2.48
C LYS A 3 -18.26 -18.81 -2.25
N VAL A 4 -18.24 -18.23 -1.06
CA VAL A 4 -17.49 -16.99 -0.75
C VAL A 4 -16.09 -17.29 -0.14
N GLU A 5 -15.71 -18.55 0.04
CA GLU A 5 -14.42 -18.90 0.66
C GLU A 5 -13.20 -18.96 -0.29
N LYS A 6 -13.31 -18.66 -1.58
CA LYS A 6 -12.22 -18.98 -2.54
C LYS A 6 -11.24 -17.87 -2.91
N ASN A 7 -11.33 -16.66 -2.37
CA ASN A 7 -10.38 -15.58 -2.69
C ASN A 7 -9.88 -14.81 -1.46
N ARG A 8 -9.62 -15.49 -0.34
CA ARG A 8 -8.73 -14.92 0.68
C ARG A 8 -7.31 -14.87 0.07
N LYS A 9 -6.94 -13.73 -0.52
CA LYS A 9 -5.54 -13.46 -0.87
C LYS A 9 -4.75 -13.46 0.44
N ALA A 10 -4.22 -14.62 0.81
CA ALA A 10 -3.40 -14.75 2.01
C ALA A 10 -2.15 -13.88 1.85
N TYR A 11 -1.80 -13.17 2.91
CA TYR A 11 -0.54 -12.44 3.00
C TYR A 11 0.62 -13.39 2.71
N ASN A 12 1.37 -13.13 1.64
CA ASN A 12 2.58 -13.88 1.31
C ASN A 12 3.78 -13.18 1.93
N ALA A 13 4.10 -13.58 3.16
CA ALA A 13 5.18 -13.00 3.96
C ALA A 13 6.53 -13.06 3.23
N GLU A 14 6.87 -14.18 2.59
CA GLU A 14 8.16 -14.34 1.91
C GLU A 14 8.32 -13.35 0.75
N LYS A 15 7.32 -13.26 -0.12
CA LYS A 15 7.35 -12.35 -1.28
C LYS A 15 7.35 -10.90 -0.81
N PHE A 16 6.56 -10.56 0.21
CA PHE A 16 6.50 -9.22 0.76
C PHE A 16 7.82 -8.81 1.41
N ARG A 17 8.42 -9.67 2.24
CA ARG A 17 9.74 -9.44 2.87
C ARG A 17 10.82 -9.24 1.82
N LYS A 18 10.85 -10.05 0.75
CA LYS A 18 11.81 -9.88 -0.36
C LYS A 18 11.67 -8.50 -1.03
N LEU A 19 10.43 -8.09 -1.32
CA LEU A 19 10.15 -6.78 -1.92
C LEU A 19 10.55 -5.64 -0.97
N LEU A 20 10.18 -5.74 0.30
CA LEU A 20 10.48 -4.75 1.33
C LEU A 20 11.99 -4.60 1.54
N HIS A 21 12.72 -5.71 1.67
CA HIS A 21 14.18 -5.70 1.71
C HIS A 21 14.81 -5.05 0.47
N ALA A 22 14.34 -5.39 -0.73
CA ALA A 22 14.87 -4.81 -1.96
C ALA A 22 14.68 -3.29 -1.99
N LYS A 23 13.50 -2.80 -1.58
CA LYS A 23 13.19 -1.37 -1.51
C LYS A 23 14.04 -0.65 -0.46
N LEU A 24 14.14 -1.19 0.75
CA LEU A 24 14.92 -0.60 1.82
C LEU A 24 16.44 -0.63 1.55
N LYS A 25 16.96 -1.69 0.93
CA LYS A 25 18.37 -1.74 0.50
C LYS A 25 18.67 -0.79 -0.67
N SER A 26 17.70 -0.61 -1.58
CA SER A 26 17.85 0.35 -2.69
C SER A 26 17.78 1.81 -2.23
N SER A 27 17.11 2.08 -1.10
CA SER A 27 17.20 3.37 -0.42
C SER A 27 18.42 3.36 0.50
N GLN A 28 19.62 3.63 -0.04
CA GLN A 28 20.79 3.98 0.76
C GLN A 28 20.60 5.37 1.42
N ASN A 29 19.50 5.55 2.16
CA ASN A 29 19.23 6.77 2.89
C ASN A 29 19.88 6.63 4.27
N HIS A 30 21.03 7.29 4.45
CA HIS A 30 21.80 7.28 5.69
C HIS A 30 21.00 7.81 6.91
N GLU A 31 19.89 8.53 6.67
CA GLU A 31 19.02 9.10 7.71
C GLU A 31 18.11 8.06 8.38
N LEU A 32 17.85 6.91 7.76
CA LEU A 32 17.02 5.85 8.34
C LEU A 32 17.82 4.81 9.15
N GLY A 33 19.06 5.16 9.52
CA GLY A 33 19.83 4.60 10.64
C GLY A 33 19.66 3.10 10.94
N GLY A 34 20.60 2.29 10.43
CA GLY A 34 20.85 0.92 10.91
C GLY A 34 20.51 -0.19 9.92
N GLU A 35 21.20 -1.33 10.03
CA GLU A 35 20.81 -2.55 9.34
C GLU A 35 19.35 -2.89 9.65
N PHE A 36 18.46 -2.68 8.67
CA PHE A 36 17.05 -3.02 8.81
C PHE A 36 16.89 -4.55 8.84
N SER A 37 16.91 -5.11 10.05
CA SER A 37 16.62 -6.51 10.30
C SER A 37 15.11 -6.72 10.40
N LEU A 38 14.51 -7.20 9.30
CA LEU A 38 13.11 -7.67 9.26
C LEU A 38 12.84 -8.89 10.16
N GLN A 39 13.83 -9.36 10.92
CA GLN A 39 13.69 -10.51 11.81
C GLN A 39 13.07 -10.17 13.17
N LYS A 40 12.92 -8.88 13.52
CA LYS A 40 12.26 -8.48 14.77
C LYS A 40 10.74 -8.39 14.58
N ASP A 41 10.04 -9.30 15.26
CA ASP A 41 8.62 -9.26 15.69
C ASP A 41 7.59 -8.77 14.67
N ASN A 42 7.14 -9.63 13.73
CA ASN A 42 5.98 -9.44 12.86
C ASN A 42 5.84 -8.04 12.22
N SER A 43 6.96 -7.30 12.11
CA SER A 43 6.99 -5.92 11.62
C SER A 43 6.60 -5.85 10.15
N ASP A 44 6.90 -6.91 9.40
CA ASP A 44 6.42 -7.14 8.05
C ASP A 44 4.90 -7.21 7.97
N VAL A 45 4.23 -7.79 8.95
CA VAL A 45 2.76 -7.83 9.04
C VAL A 45 2.21 -6.44 9.34
N MET A 46 2.82 -5.69 10.27
CA MET A 46 2.41 -4.33 10.57
C MET A 46 2.56 -3.40 9.34
N ILE A 47 3.69 -3.47 8.65
CA ILE A 47 3.93 -2.69 7.42
C ILE A 47 2.92 -3.11 6.33
N TYR A 48 2.58 -4.40 6.25
CA TYR A 48 1.55 -4.86 5.32
C TYR A 48 0.15 -4.31 5.68
N LEU A 49 -0.22 -4.26 6.95
CA LEU A 49 -1.48 -3.65 7.39
C LEU A 49 -1.54 -2.14 7.09
N LEU A 50 -0.44 -1.42 7.30
CA LEU A 50 -0.33 -0.01 6.93
C LEU A 50 -0.48 0.17 5.42
N TYR A 51 0.16 -0.69 4.63
CA TYR A 51 0.00 -0.69 3.17
C TYR A 51 -1.44 -0.94 2.73
N LEU A 52 -2.13 -1.91 3.34
CA LEU A 52 -3.55 -2.17 3.04
C LEU A 52 -4.43 -0.98 3.39
N SER A 53 -4.20 -0.35 4.55
CA SER A 53 -4.94 0.83 5.00
C SER A 53 -4.73 2.02 4.07
N PHE A 54 -3.48 2.25 3.63
CA PHE A 54 -3.14 3.26 2.63
C PHE A 54 -3.87 3.01 1.31
N MET A 55 -3.85 1.77 0.81
CA MET A 55 -4.50 1.42 -0.44
C MET A 55 -6.03 1.60 -0.37
N ASP A 56 -6.66 1.25 0.75
CA ASP A 56 -8.09 1.47 0.96
C ASP A 56 -8.44 2.96 0.90
N GLU A 57 -7.66 3.82 1.58
CA GLU A 57 -7.89 5.27 1.54
C GLU A 57 -7.70 5.84 0.12
N VAL A 58 -6.67 5.38 -0.61
CA VAL A 58 -6.45 5.78 -2.01
C VAL A 58 -7.64 5.41 -2.88
N LEU A 59 -8.16 4.18 -2.75
CA LEU A 59 -9.30 3.73 -3.55
C LEU A 59 -10.58 4.47 -3.18
N LYS A 60 -10.81 4.74 -1.89
CA LYS A 60 -11.96 5.53 -1.43
C LYS A 60 -11.94 6.93 -2.03
N LYS A 61 -10.80 7.64 -1.92
CA LYS A 61 -10.67 8.97 -2.52
C LYS A 61 -10.73 8.94 -4.04
N ALA A 62 -10.17 7.93 -4.69
CA ALA A 62 -10.22 7.83 -6.15
C ALA A 62 -11.67 7.75 -6.66
N LYS A 63 -12.57 7.07 -5.93
CA LYS A 63 -14.01 7.05 -6.25
C LYS A 63 -14.68 8.41 -6.07
N GLU A 64 -14.24 9.19 -5.08
CA GLU A 64 -14.75 10.53 -4.80
C GLU A 64 -14.20 11.59 -5.78
N LYS A 65 -13.17 11.28 -6.56
CA LYS A 65 -12.63 12.19 -7.58
C LYS A 65 -13.53 12.19 -8.83
N SER A 66 -14.04 13.36 -9.20
CA SER A 66 -14.69 13.63 -10.48
C SER A 66 -13.71 14.11 -11.57
N ILE A 67 -12.47 14.45 -11.20
CA ILE A 67 -11.46 14.99 -12.13
C ILE A 67 -10.74 13.84 -12.85
N GLY A 68 -10.82 13.83 -14.17
CA GLY A 68 -10.22 12.82 -15.05
C GLY A 68 -11.27 11.96 -15.77
N PRO A 69 -10.84 11.15 -16.76
CA PRO A 69 -11.74 10.30 -17.53
C PRO A 69 -12.41 9.25 -16.65
N GLY A 70 -13.58 8.79 -17.10
CA GLY A 70 -14.38 7.73 -16.47
C GLY A 70 -15.72 8.22 -15.91
N ASP A 71 -16.63 7.28 -15.70
CA ASP A 71 -17.97 7.55 -15.15
C ASP A 71 -17.91 7.86 -13.65
N GLU A 72 -19.00 8.38 -13.08
CA GLU A 72 -19.07 8.67 -11.65
C GLU A 72 -18.83 7.41 -10.81
N GLY A 73 -17.92 7.50 -9.84
CA GLY A 73 -17.51 6.36 -9.02
C GLY A 73 -16.55 5.37 -9.70
N GLU A 74 -16.22 5.55 -10.98
CA GLU A 74 -15.21 4.74 -11.67
C GLU A 74 -13.79 5.07 -11.18
N ILE A 75 -13.03 4.01 -10.87
CA ILE A 75 -11.63 4.12 -10.47
C ILE A 75 -10.75 4.03 -11.73
N THR A 76 -10.28 5.19 -12.19
CA THR A 76 -9.33 5.27 -13.30
C THR A 76 -7.91 5.55 -12.82
N GLU A 77 -6.91 5.30 -13.68
CA GLU A 77 -5.50 5.51 -13.35
C GLU A 77 -5.24 6.97 -12.93
N GLN A 78 -5.83 7.94 -13.64
CA GLN A 78 -5.65 9.35 -13.34
C GLN A 78 -6.25 9.74 -11.99
N ARG A 79 -7.47 9.26 -11.67
CA ARG A 79 -8.12 9.49 -10.36
C ARG A 79 -7.34 8.86 -9.22
N THR A 80 -6.84 7.64 -9.43
CA THR A 80 -5.99 6.93 -8.47
C THR A 80 -4.67 7.66 -8.24
N LYS A 81 -4.05 8.20 -9.29
CA LYS A 81 -2.81 8.97 -9.19
C LYS A 81 -2.99 10.28 -8.42
N LEU A 82 -4.09 10.99 -8.66
CA LEU A 82 -4.43 12.21 -7.91
C LEU A 82 -4.73 11.90 -6.44
N ALA A 83 -5.56 10.89 -6.17
CA ALA A 83 -5.85 10.42 -4.82
C ALA A 83 -4.58 9.94 -4.09
N GLY A 84 -3.72 9.19 -4.77
CA GLY A 84 -2.46 8.68 -4.25
C GLY A 84 -1.53 9.79 -3.77
N LYS A 85 -1.39 10.89 -4.53
CA LYS A 85 -0.62 12.06 -4.08
C LYS A 85 -1.19 12.66 -2.79
N GLU A 86 -2.50 12.83 -2.73
CA GLU A 86 -3.17 13.45 -1.58
C GLU A 86 -3.09 12.57 -0.32
N VAL A 87 -3.26 11.25 -0.45
CA VAL A 87 -3.09 10.32 0.69
C VAL A 87 -1.63 10.29 1.13
N THR A 88 -0.68 10.26 0.19
CA THR A 88 0.75 10.21 0.52
C THR A 88 1.19 11.42 1.35
N GLU A 89 0.74 12.63 1.01
CA GLU A 89 1.09 13.82 1.79
C GLU A 89 0.54 13.77 3.22
N ARG A 90 -0.65 13.17 3.45
CA ARG A 90 -1.18 12.98 4.81
C ARG A 90 -0.39 11.97 5.64
N PHE A 91 0.17 10.94 5.01
CA PHE A 91 0.98 9.92 5.69
C PHE A 91 2.42 10.37 5.96
N LYS A 92 2.87 11.47 5.34
CA LYS A 92 4.20 12.08 5.57
C LYS A 92 4.19 13.14 6.68
N MET A 93 3.02 13.71 6.99
CA MET A 93 2.82 14.67 8.09
C MET A 93 2.60 13.93 9.41
#